data_AF-A0A7S2RTM8-F1
#
_entry.id   AF-A0A7S2RTM8-F1
#
_cell.length_a   1.000
_cell.length_b   1.000
_cell.length_c   1.000
_cell.angle_alpha   90.00
_cell.angle_beta   90.00
_cell.angle_gamma   90.00
#
_symmetry.space_group_name_H-M   'P 1'
#
loop_
_entity.id
_entity.type
_entity.pdbx_description
1 polymer ?
#
loop_
_entity_poly.entity_id
_entity_poly.type
_entity_poly.pdbx_seq_one_letter_code
_entity_poly.pdbx_strand_id
1 'polypeptide(L)'
;MCFPSKLKEGNLVELKKEDEWIGELDIAAFREDIKKLGAELEKNQGSDDVRHLHKMIMWSNLCGLVGFATMGLSVNLLAIVGLSTFTFSRWTMIAHHICHGGYDKVHPNKGRFNRFKFAVGSLWTRYMDWFDWMMPEAWNVEHNNRHHYNLSEKEDPDLVEENSIGVREYEGPVALKYLNVFMAMCTWKWFYYAPNTYKELKLAKMRREGIPIPEGVNPADAVTFKNFFSSKGTGCYSFWELFSVAFGPYL
;
A
#
# COMPACT_ATOMS: atom_id res chain seq x y z
N MET A 1 21.97 5.96 -3.77
CA MET A 1 21.86 5.45 -5.15
C MET A 1 22.81 6.23 -6.03
N CYS A 2 23.79 5.55 -6.60
CA CYS A 2 24.67 6.11 -7.62
C CYS A 2 23.85 6.08 -8.92
N PHE A 3 23.39 7.23 -9.41
CA PHE A 3 22.91 7.28 -10.79
C PHE A 3 24.11 7.03 -11.69
N PRO A 4 24.05 6.09 -12.65
CA PRO A 4 25.12 5.92 -13.60
C PRO A 4 25.27 7.25 -14.35
N SER A 5 26.37 7.95 -14.07
CA SER A 5 26.80 9.11 -14.82
C SER A 5 26.97 8.67 -16.27
N LYS A 6 26.18 9.28 -17.16
CA LYS A 6 26.12 9.03 -18.60
C LYS A 6 25.46 7.70 -18.94
N LEU A 7 24.25 7.80 -19.51
CA LEU A 7 23.73 6.79 -20.44
C LEU A 7 24.87 6.45 -21.41
N LYS A 8 25.35 5.21 -21.38
CA LYS A 8 26.38 4.74 -22.31
C LYS A 8 25.86 4.97 -23.72
N GLU A 9 26.65 5.67 -24.53
CA GLU A 9 26.49 5.75 -25.98
C GLU A 9 26.40 4.33 -26.55
N GLY A 10 25.18 3.87 -26.82
CA GLY A 10 24.92 2.49 -27.22
C GLY A 10 23.45 2.18 -27.07
N ASN A 11 22.69 2.47 -28.13
CA ASN A 11 21.23 2.46 -28.24
C ASN A 11 20.53 3.66 -27.59
N LEU A 12 20.74 4.84 -28.18
CA LEU A 12 19.74 5.91 -28.09
C LEU A 12 18.48 5.39 -28.78
N VAL A 13 17.50 4.93 -28.00
CA VAL A 13 16.15 4.73 -28.50
C VAL A 13 15.70 6.08 -29.02
N GLU A 14 15.39 6.18 -30.31
CA GLU A 14 14.83 7.39 -30.89
C GLU A 14 13.57 7.75 -30.11
N LEU A 15 13.61 8.87 -29.39
CA LEU A 15 12.48 9.31 -28.58
C LEU A 15 11.33 9.62 -29.55
N LYS A 16 10.12 9.22 -29.16
CA LYS A 16 8.94 9.67 -29.90
C LYS A 16 8.84 11.18 -29.80
N LYS A 17 8.15 11.79 -30.76
CA LYS A 17 7.98 13.25 -30.79
C LYS A 17 7.42 13.82 -29.48
N GLU A 18 6.50 13.10 -28.85
CA GLU A 18 5.92 13.46 -27.54
C GLU A 18 6.90 13.35 -26.36
N ASP A 19 8.03 12.65 -26.52
CA ASP A 19 9.03 12.39 -25.49
C ASP A 19 10.34 13.18 -25.72
N GLU A 20 10.45 13.95 -26.81
CA GLU A 20 11.65 14.74 -27.16
C GLU A 20 12.12 15.65 -26.00
N TRP A 21 11.17 16.17 -25.21
CA TRP A 21 11.45 17.01 -24.03
C TRP A 21 12.30 16.31 -22.96
N ILE A 22 12.27 14.96 -22.88
CA ILE A 22 13.08 14.19 -21.93
C ILE A 22 14.57 14.30 -22.27
N GLY A 23 14.89 14.36 -23.58
CA GLY A 23 16.27 14.49 -24.05
C GLY A 23 16.91 15.83 -23.69
N GLU A 24 16.09 16.87 -23.50
CA GLU A 24 16.52 18.23 -23.14
C GLU A 24 16.43 18.50 -21.62
N LEU A 25 15.84 17.58 -20.85
CA LEU A 25 15.64 17.76 -19.41
C LEU A 25 16.98 17.70 -18.66
N ASP A 26 17.35 18.81 -18.02
CA ASP A 26 18.45 18.81 -17.05
C ASP A 26 18.02 18.12 -15.75
N ILE A 27 18.33 16.82 -15.66
CA ILE A 27 18.03 15.97 -14.51
C ILE A 27 18.67 16.50 -13.22
N ALA A 28 19.85 17.13 -13.29
CA ALA A 28 20.53 17.65 -12.12
C ALA A 28 19.84 18.91 -11.59
N ALA A 29 19.51 19.84 -12.48
CA ALA A 29 18.74 21.04 -12.11
C ALA A 29 17.35 20.66 -11.58
N PHE A 30 16.63 19.77 -12.26
CA PHE A 30 15.32 19.28 -11.81
C PHE A 30 15.38 18.66 -10.42
N ARG A 31 16.41 17.84 -10.14
CA ARG A 31 16.61 17.26 -8.80
C ARG A 31 16.77 18.34 -7.73
N GLU A 32 17.55 19.39 -7.99
CA GLU A 32 17.74 20.48 -7.03
C GLU A 32 16.45 21.29 -6.82
N ASP A 33 15.68 21.52 -7.87
CA ASP A 33 14.35 22.17 -7.77
C ASP A 33 13.40 21.36 -6.90
N ILE A 34 13.31 20.05 -7.09
CA ILE A 34 12.47 19.16 -6.27
C ILE A 34 12.92 19.17 -4.80
N LYS A 35 14.24 19.14 -4.53
CA LYS A 35 14.75 19.23 -3.15
C LYS A 35 14.40 20.57 -2.50
N LYS A 36 14.57 21.67 -3.24
CA LYS A 36 14.26 23.02 -2.76
C LYS A 36 12.77 23.15 -2.44
N LEU A 37 11.91 22.68 -3.34
CA LEU A 37 10.46 22.63 -3.13
C LEU A 37 10.12 21.79 -1.90
N GLY A 38 10.71 20.59 -1.76
CA GLY A 38 10.48 19.73 -0.60
C GLY A 38 10.87 20.41 0.73
N ALA A 39 12.01 21.09 0.77
CA ALA A 39 12.46 21.83 1.94
C ALA A 39 11.57 23.04 2.27
N GLU A 40 11.02 23.72 1.26
CA GLU A 40 10.05 24.80 1.44
C GLU A 40 8.72 24.28 2.00
N LEU A 41 8.14 23.25 1.37
CA LEU A 41 6.88 22.65 1.80
C LEU A 41 6.98 22.07 3.21
N GLU A 42 8.10 21.44 3.57
CA GLU A 42 8.33 20.91 4.91
C GLU A 42 8.35 22.01 5.98
N LYS A 43 8.91 23.18 5.68
CA LYS A 43 8.91 24.34 6.60
C LYS A 43 7.52 24.96 6.77
N ASN A 44 6.66 24.80 5.76
CA ASN A 44 5.30 25.34 5.77
C ASN A 44 4.31 24.43 6.50
N GLN A 45 4.72 23.22 6.91
CA GLN A 45 3.87 22.35 7.72
C GLN A 45 3.61 22.97 9.09
N GLY A 46 2.41 22.80 9.62
CA GLY A 46 2.06 23.34 10.93
C GLY A 46 0.71 22.91 11.48
N SER A 47 0.14 23.80 12.31
CA SER A 47 -1.11 23.51 13.01
C SER A 47 -2.30 23.30 12.07
N ASP A 48 -2.25 23.89 10.88
CA ASP A 48 -3.31 23.81 9.87
C ASP A 48 -3.44 22.39 9.32
N ASP A 49 -2.32 21.70 9.09
CA ASP A 49 -2.29 20.29 8.68
C ASP A 49 -2.87 19.38 9.75
N VAL A 50 -2.53 19.64 11.02
CA VAL A 50 -3.07 18.89 12.17
C VAL A 50 -4.58 19.11 12.30
N ARG A 51 -5.07 20.34 12.10
CA ARG A 51 -6.52 20.62 12.08
C ARG A 51 -7.20 19.89 10.91
N HIS A 52 -6.57 19.88 9.74
CA HIS A 52 -7.09 19.14 8.59
C HIS A 52 -7.18 17.63 8.89
N LEU A 53 -6.14 17.04 9.46
CA LEU A 53 -6.15 15.63 9.85
C LEU A 53 -7.30 15.30 10.80
N HIS A 54 -7.48 16.09 11.87
CA HIS A 54 -8.57 15.89 12.81
C HIS A 54 -9.96 16.02 12.16
N LYS A 55 -10.11 16.94 11.19
CA LYS A 55 -11.34 17.05 10.40
C LYS A 55 -11.62 15.79 9.60
N MET A 56 -10.60 15.22 8.95
CA MET A 56 -10.74 13.97 8.19
C MET A 56 -11.09 12.78 9.10
N ILE A 57 -10.46 12.68 10.27
CA ILE A 57 -10.78 11.67 11.29
C ILE A 57 -12.22 11.83 11.79
N MET A 58 -12.66 13.06 12.04
CA MET A 58 -14.04 13.35 12.45
C MET A 58 -15.04 12.91 11.38
N TRP A 59 -14.83 13.25 10.10
CA TRP A 59 -15.72 12.81 9.02
C TRP A 59 -15.76 11.29 8.88
N SER A 60 -14.60 10.63 8.96
CA SER A 60 -14.52 9.17 8.98
C SER A 60 -15.33 8.58 10.15
N ASN A 61 -15.14 9.10 11.37
CA ASN A 61 -15.90 8.69 12.56
C ASN A 61 -17.41 8.87 12.37
N LEU A 62 -17.86 9.97 11.77
CA LEU A 62 -19.27 10.23 11.53
C LEU A 62 -19.87 9.22 10.55
N CYS A 63 -19.16 8.87 9.47
CA CYS A 63 -19.56 7.80 8.56
C CYS A 63 -19.68 6.46 9.31
N GLY A 64 -18.72 6.15 10.18
CA GLY A 64 -18.74 4.95 11.02
C GLY A 64 -19.96 4.93 11.95
N LEU A 65 -20.20 6.03 12.67
CA LEU A 65 -21.35 6.18 13.57
C LEU A 65 -22.68 5.96 12.83
N VAL A 66 -22.89 6.63 11.70
CA VAL A 66 -24.09 6.45 10.87
C VAL A 66 -24.21 5.01 10.38
N GLY A 67 -23.09 4.43 9.92
CA GLY A 67 -23.01 3.06 9.45
C GLY A 67 -23.45 2.06 10.53
N PHE A 68 -22.83 2.11 11.70
CA PHE A 68 -23.14 1.22 12.82
C PHE A 68 -24.54 1.45 13.41
N ALA A 69 -25.02 2.69 13.47
CA ALA A 69 -26.36 3.00 13.98
C ALA A 69 -27.48 2.47 13.05
N THR A 70 -27.21 2.36 11.76
CA THR A 70 -28.22 1.98 10.76
C THR A 70 -28.09 0.54 10.24
N MET A 71 -26.99 -0.16 10.52
CA MET A 71 -26.75 -1.52 9.97
C MET A 71 -27.79 -2.58 10.40
N GLY A 72 -28.48 -2.37 11.52
CA GLY A 72 -29.53 -3.28 12.00
C GLY A 72 -30.90 -3.08 11.33
N LEU A 73 -31.08 -2.01 10.55
CA LEU A 73 -32.38 -1.62 9.98
C LEU A 73 -32.69 -2.30 8.64
N SER A 74 -32.22 -3.53 8.42
CA SER A 74 -32.13 -4.23 7.12
C SER A 74 -30.99 -3.76 6.20
N VAL A 75 -30.86 -4.38 5.01
CA VAL A 75 -29.87 -3.96 3.99
C VAL A 75 -30.26 -2.59 3.48
N ASN A 76 -29.49 -1.56 3.88
CA ASN A 76 -29.78 -0.17 3.53
C ASN A 76 -28.52 0.57 3.09
N LEU A 77 -28.71 1.55 2.20
CA LEU A 77 -27.61 2.30 1.60
C LEU A 77 -26.84 3.16 2.61
N LEU A 78 -27.48 3.64 3.68
CA LEU A 78 -26.82 4.43 4.72
C LEU A 78 -25.76 3.59 5.46
N ALA A 79 -26.11 2.36 5.82
CA ALA A 79 -25.19 1.42 6.44
C ALA A 79 -24.04 1.08 5.48
N ILE A 80 -24.35 0.74 4.22
CA ILE A 80 -23.35 0.37 3.21
C ILE A 80 -22.36 1.51 2.97
N VAL A 81 -22.85 2.72 2.69
CA VAL A 81 -21.99 3.88 2.41
C VAL A 81 -21.25 4.33 3.67
N GLY A 82 -21.90 4.35 4.83
CA GLY A 82 -21.29 4.74 6.10
C GLY A 82 -20.13 3.83 6.50
N LEU A 83 -20.36 2.51 6.50
CA LEU A 83 -19.34 1.52 6.87
C LEU A 83 -18.22 1.42 5.83
N SER A 84 -18.54 1.46 4.54
CA SER A 84 -17.51 1.44 3.48
C SER A 84 -16.65 2.71 3.53
N THR A 85 -17.25 3.88 3.64
CA THR A 85 -16.51 5.15 3.73
C THR A 85 -15.67 5.21 5.01
N PHE A 86 -16.21 4.74 6.15
CA PHE A 86 -15.46 4.62 7.39
C PHE A 86 -14.20 3.77 7.20
N THR A 87 -14.36 2.53 6.74
CA THR A 87 -13.24 1.58 6.61
C THR A 87 -12.22 2.02 5.56
N PHE A 88 -12.66 2.44 4.37
CA PHE A 88 -11.74 2.89 3.32
C PHE A 88 -11.02 4.19 3.68
N SER A 89 -11.69 5.17 4.29
CA SER A 89 -11.04 6.44 4.65
C SER A 89 -9.97 6.27 5.73
N ARG A 90 -10.13 5.28 6.63
CA ARG A 90 -9.10 4.95 7.63
C ARG A 90 -7.78 4.61 6.98
N TRP A 91 -7.80 3.71 6.00
CA TRP A 91 -6.59 3.34 5.29
C TRP A 91 -6.15 4.42 4.30
N THR A 92 -6.98 4.72 3.31
CA THR A 92 -6.59 5.52 2.13
C THR A 92 -6.33 7.00 2.41
N MET A 93 -7.06 7.60 3.37
CA MET A 93 -7.01 9.03 3.62
C MET A 93 -6.26 9.37 4.90
N ILE A 94 -6.44 8.59 5.96
CA ILE A 94 -5.86 8.91 7.28
C ILE A 94 -4.51 8.21 7.44
N ALA A 95 -4.52 6.88 7.44
CA ALA A 95 -3.33 6.10 7.73
C ALA A 95 -2.27 6.25 6.65
N HIS A 96 -2.64 6.31 5.37
CA HIS A 96 -1.71 6.49 4.26
C HIS A 96 -0.78 7.71 4.49
N HIS A 97 -1.37 8.87 4.82
CA HIS A 97 -0.60 10.10 5.05
C HIS A 97 0.21 10.08 6.35
N ILE A 98 -0.33 9.48 7.41
CA ILE A 98 0.38 9.35 8.69
C ILE A 98 1.56 8.38 8.56
N CYS A 99 1.37 7.25 7.87
CA CYS A 99 2.38 6.22 7.65
C CYS A 99 3.45 6.65 6.63
N HIS A 100 3.20 7.66 5.79
CA HIS A 100 4.27 8.40 5.08
C HIS A 100 5.04 9.37 5.97
N GLY A 101 4.54 9.61 7.18
CA GLY A 101 5.12 10.54 8.14
C GLY A 101 4.78 12.00 7.88
N GLY A 102 3.69 12.27 7.15
CA GLY A 102 3.22 13.63 6.85
C GLY A 102 2.95 14.48 8.10
N TYR A 103 2.81 13.84 9.28
CA TYR A 103 2.51 14.51 10.54
C TYR A 103 3.59 14.34 11.62
N ASP A 104 4.69 13.64 11.33
CA ASP A 104 5.72 13.27 12.33
C ASP A 104 6.33 14.49 13.03
N LYS A 105 6.51 15.58 12.28
CA LYS A 105 7.15 16.81 12.77
C LYS A 105 6.17 17.70 13.52
N VAL A 106 4.93 17.77 13.06
CA VAL A 106 3.96 18.80 13.47
C VAL A 106 2.92 18.31 14.48
N HIS A 107 2.61 17.01 14.53
CA HIS A 107 1.58 16.53 15.43
C HIS A 107 2.07 16.48 16.89
N PRO A 108 1.33 17.05 17.86
CA PRO A 108 1.77 17.08 19.26
C PRO A 108 1.83 15.68 19.89
N ASN A 109 0.89 14.80 19.55
CA ASN A 109 0.91 13.40 19.99
C ASN A 109 1.70 12.50 19.03
N LYS A 110 3.03 12.50 19.17
CA LYS A 110 3.96 11.64 18.42
C LYS A 110 3.91 10.16 18.83
N GLY A 111 3.22 9.85 19.93
CA GLY A 111 3.00 8.47 20.37
C GLY A 111 1.97 7.72 19.51
N ARG A 112 1.05 8.46 18.88
CA ARG A 112 0.00 7.90 18.03
C ARG A 112 0.14 8.31 16.57
N PHE A 113 0.30 9.60 16.28
CA PHE A 113 0.31 10.12 14.91
C PHE A 113 1.74 10.21 14.38
N ASN A 114 2.35 9.03 14.23
CA ASN A 114 3.69 8.88 13.71
C ASN A 114 3.76 7.67 12.78
N ARG A 115 4.63 7.73 11.77
CA ARG A 115 4.72 6.70 10.72
C ARG A 115 4.91 5.27 11.23
N PHE A 116 5.57 5.07 12.36
CA PHE A 116 5.86 3.74 12.92
C PHE A 116 4.96 3.33 14.08
N LYS A 117 4.07 4.21 14.54
CA LYS A 117 3.28 4.00 15.75
C LYS A 117 1.77 4.04 15.50
N PHE A 118 1.35 4.65 14.40
CA PHE A 118 -0.06 4.74 14.07
C PHE A 118 -0.68 3.37 13.84
N ALA A 119 -1.85 3.11 14.44
CA ALA A 119 -2.56 1.83 14.37
C ALA A 119 -1.81 0.60 14.93
N VAL A 120 -0.68 0.80 15.62
CA VAL A 120 0.17 -0.28 16.18
C VAL A 120 0.06 -0.32 17.72
N GLY A 121 0.32 -1.49 18.31
CA GLY A 121 0.57 -1.64 19.75
C GLY A 121 -0.64 -1.95 20.62
N SER A 122 -1.87 -1.92 20.08
CA SER A 122 -3.03 -2.52 20.75
C SER A 122 -4.16 -2.84 19.78
N LEU A 123 -4.96 -3.84 20.15
CA LEU A 123 -6.26 -4.17 19.57
C LEU A 123 -7.13 -2.93 19.31
N TRP A 124 -7.19 -2.05 20.31
CA TRP A 124 -8.04 -0.87 20.27
C TRP A 124 -7.53 0.17 19.27
N THR A 125 -6.22 0.45 19.28
CA THR A 125 -5.58 1.36 18.31
C THR A 125 -5.83 0.84 16.90
N ARG A 126 -5.61 -0.46 16.70
CA ARG A 126 -5.82 -1.12 15.42
C ARG A 126 -7.25 -0.99 14.94
N TYR A 127 -8.25 -1.31 15.76
CA TYR A 127 -9.66 -1.15 15.40
C TYR A 127 -10.05 0.31 15.09
N MET A 128 -9.60 1.26 15.92
CA MET A 128 -10.00 2.66 15.76
C MET A 128 -9.30 3.35 14.60
N ASP A 129 -8.03 3.03 14.36
CA ASP A 129 -7.18 3.74 13.40
C ASP A 129 -7.00 2.98 12.07
N TRP A 130 -7.15 1.65 12.06
CA TRP A 130 -6.96 0.79 10.89
C TRP A 130 -7.78 -0.51 10.99
N PHE A 131 -9.10 -0.38 10.83
CA PHE A 131 -10.00 -1.53 10.74
C PHE A 131 -9.95 -2.17 9.34
N ASP A 132 -8.87 -2.92 9.08
CA ASP A 132 -8.59 -3.52 7.78
C ASP A 132 -7.80 -4.83 7.92
N TRP A 133 -7.80 -5.64 6.86
CA TRP A 133 -7.21 -6.98 6.77
C TRP A 133 -5.69 -6.98 6.60
N MET A 134 -5.12 -5.82 6.27
CA MET A 134 -3.67 -5.65 6.10
C MET A 134 -3.05 -5.11 7.37
N MET A 135 -1.94 -5.69 7.82
CA MET A 135 -1.21 -5.22 9.00
C MET A 135 -0.53 -3.86 8.70
N PRO A 136 -0.58 -2.85 9.60
CA PRO A 136 -0.05 -1.52 9.33
C PRO A 136 1.46 -1.54 9.10
N GLU A 137 2.19 -2.34 9.88
CA GLU A 137 3.64 -2.51 9.75
C GLU A 137 4.01 -3.14 8.41
N ALA A 138 3.22 -4.11 7.95
CA ALA A 138 3.42 -4.77 6.67
C ALA A 138 3.17 -3.82 5.50
N TRP A 139 2.04 -3.10 5.54
CA TRP A 139 1.73 -2.07 4.56
C TRP A 139 2.80 -0.98 4.52
N ASN A 140 3.29 -0.52 5.68
CA ASN A 140 4.34 0.51 5.74
C ASN A 140 5.64 0.05 5.08
N VAL A 141 6.03 -1.23 5.22
CA VAL A 141 7.22 -1.76 4.55
C VAL A 141 7.03 -1.87 3.05
N GLU A 142 5.94 -2.50 2.62
CA GLU A 142 5.64 -2.72 1.20
C GLU A 142 5.44 -1.37 0.48
N HIS A 143 4.47 -0.57 0.95
CA HIS A 143 4.09 0.66 0.29
C HIS A 143 5.24 1.67 0.24
N ASN A 144 5.95 1.89 1.36
CA ASN A 144 6.98 2.95 1.41
C ASN A 144 8.32 2.54 0.82
N ASN A 145 8.68 1.26 0.82
CA ASN A 145 10.00 0.81 0.36
C ASN A 145 9.96 0.07 -0.98
N ARG A 146 8.79 -0.42 -1.42
CA ARG A 146 8.63 -1.10 -2.71
C ARG A 146 7.77 -0.26 -3.63
N HIS A 147 6.49 -0.06 -3.32
CA HIS A 147 5.56 0.63 -4.22
C HIS A 147 6.06 2.02 -4.62
N HIS A 148 6.42 2.91 -3.69
CA HIS A 148 6.91 4.26 -4.05
C HIS A 148 8.24 4.29 -4.80
N TYR A 149 9.09 3.28 -4.64
CA TYR A 149 10.40 3.23 -5.30
C TYR A 149 10.35 2.59 -6.68
N ASN A 150 9.38 1.71 -6.89
CA ASN A 150 9.22 0.95 -8.12
C ASN A 150 7.95 1.33 -8.86
N LEU A 151 7.28 2.43 -8.49
CA LEU A 151 5.93 2.78 -8.94
C LEU A 151 5.81 2.65 -10.46
N SER A 152 4.81 1.89 -10.92
CA SER A 152 4.56 1.61 -12.35
C SER A 152 5.64 0.76 -13.05
N GLU A 153 6.56 0.15 -12.32
CA GLU A 153 7.55 -0.81 -12.81
C GLU A 153 7.14 -2.24 -12.48
N LYS A 154 7.73 -3.23 -13.17
CA LYS A 154 7.43 -4.66 -12.92
C LYS A 154 7.79 -5.14 -11.52
N GLU A 155 8.67 -4.42 -10.83
CA GLU A 155 9.02 -4.72 -9.45
C GLU A 155 8.08 -4.06 -8.41
N ASP A 156 7.12 -3.26 -8.86
CA ASP A 156 6.04 -2.75 -8.01
C ASP A 156 5.11 -3.92 -7.64
N PRO A 157 5.06 -4.32 -6.37
CA PRO A 157 4.19 -5.40 -5.94
C PRO A 157 2.71 -5.10 -6.22
N ASP A 158 2.32 -3.82 -6.34
CA ASP A 158 0.95 -3.33 -6.53
C ASP A 158 0.61 -3.00 -8.01
N LEU A 159 1.47 -3.36 -8.97
CA LEU A 159 1.19 -3.15 -10.39
C LEU A 159 0.08 -4.07 -10.89
N VAL A 160 -1.15 -3.58 -10.92
CA VAL A 160 -2.34 -4.34 -11.30
C VAL A 160 -2.22 -4.90 -12.72
N GLU A 161 -1.62 -4.15 -13.63
CA GLU A 161 -1.42 -4.54 -15.03
C GLU A 161 -0.54 -5.79 -15.18
N GLU A 162 0.56 -5.85 -14.42
CA GLU A 162 1.46 -7.00 -14.41
C GLU A 162 0.80 -8.17 -13.68
N ASN A 163 0.21 -7.92 -12.51
CA ASN A 163 -0.45 -8.94 -11.70
C ASN A 163 -1.72 -9.53 -12.35
N SER A 164 -2.30 -8.84 -13.34
CA SER A 164 -3.50 -9.28 -14.08
C SER A 164 -3.19 -9.84 -15.46
N ILE A 165 -1.92 -10.12 -15.79
CA ILE A 165 -1.53 -10.60 -17.12
C ILE A 165 -2.29 -11.86 -17.53
N GLY A 166 -2.53 -12.79 -16.60
CA GLY A 166 -3.30 -14.01 -16.86
C GLY A 166 -4.76 -13.75 -17.22
N VAL A 167 -5.38 -12.69 -16.68
CA VAL A 167 -6.74 -12.27 -17.06
C VAL A 167 -6.72 -11.61 -18.44
N ARG A 168 -5.71 -10.79 -18.70
CA ARG A 168 -5.53 -10.08 -19.98
C ARG A 168 -5.33 -11.05 -21.13
N GLU A 169 -4.45 -12.03 -20.95
CA GLU A 169 -4.07 -13.02 -21.98
C GLU A 169 -5.03 -14.20 -22.11
N TYR A 170 -5.95 -14.39 -21.15
CA TYR A 170 -6.95 -15.46 -21.24
C TYR A 170 -7.75 -15.37 -22.55
N GLU A 171 -7.75 -16.43 -23.36
CA GLU A 171 -8.40 -16.45 -24.68
C GLU A 171 -9.90 -16.81 -24.64
N GLY A 172 -10.45 -17.11 -23.46
CA GLY A 172 -11.85 -17.51 -23.32
C GLY A 172 -12.84 -16.33 -23.32
N PRO A 173 -14.13 -16.60 -23.02
CA PRO A 173 -15.18 -15.60 -23.05
C PRO A 173 -14.88 -14.37 -22.19
N VAL A 174 -15.08 -13.17 -22.75
CA VAL A 174 -14.87 -11.89 -22.06
C VAL A 174 -15.69 -11.79 -20.76
N ALA A 175 -16.86 -12.42 -20.70
CA ALA A 175 -17.67 -12.50 -19.49
C ALA A 175 -16.91 -13.13 -18.30
N LEU A 176 -16.06 -14.12 -18.54
CA LEU A 176 -15.24 -14.73 -17.49
C LEU A 176 -14.12 -13.80 -17.03
N LYS A 177 -13.59 -12.94 -17.92
CA LYS A 177 -12.64 -11.89 -17.52
C LYS A 177 -13.32 -10.89 -16.57
N TYR A 178 -14.52 -10.40 -16.93
CA TYR A 178 -15.28 -9.50 -16.07
C TYR A 178 -15.66 -10.14 -14.73
N LEU A 179 -16.07 -11.41 -14.74
CA LEU A 179 -16.35 -12.14 -13.50
C LEU A 179 -15.08 -12.24 -12.63
N ASN A 180 -13.93 -12.55 -13.22
CA ASN A 180 -12.66 -12.59 -12.50
C ASN A 180 -12.32 -11.24 -11.87
N VAL A 181 -12.39 -10.15 -12.64
CA VAL A 181 -12.14 -8.79 -12.12
C VAL A 181 -13.13 -8.42 -11.03
N PHE A 182 -14.42 -8.74 -11.18
CA PHE A 182 -15.42 -8.48 -10.15
C PHE A 182 -15.12 -9.23 -8.85
N MET A 183 -14.80 -10.52 -8.94
CA MET A 183 -14.41 -11.32 -7.77
C MET A 183 -13.13 -10.78 -7.12
N ALA A 184 -12.14 -10.37 -7.90
CA ALA A 184 -10.93 -9.73 -7.41
C ALA A 184 -11.27 -8.40 -6.69
N MET A 185 -12.10 -7.53 -7.27
CA MET A 185 -12.53 -6.27 -6.64
C MET A 185 -13.20 -6.51 -5.28
N CYS A 186 -13.95 -7.58 -5.11
CA CYS A 186 -14.58 -7.92 -3.83
C CYS A 186 -13.62 -8.54 -2.81
N THR A 187 -12.50 -9.13 -3.24
CA THR A 187 -11.68 -10.02 -2.39
C THR A 187 -10.18 -9.68 -2.33
N TRP A 188 -9.70 -8.73 -3.12
CA TRP A 188 -8.27 -8.47 -3.33
C TRP A 188 -7.49 -8.22 -2.04
N LYS A 189 -8.07 -7.54 -1.04
CA LYS A 189 -7.42 -7.31 0.26
C LYS A 189 -7.00 -8.60 0.94
N TRP A 190 -7.84 -9.63 0.86
CA TRP A 190 -7.65 -10.93 1.50
C TRP A 190 -6.83 -11.86 0.64
N PHE A 191 -7.20 -11.94 -0.64
CA PHE A 191 -6.66 -12.90 -1.58
C PHE A 191 -5.23 -12.56 -2.00
N TYR A 192 -4.89 -11.28 -2.03
CA TYR A 192 -3.68 -10.75 -2.64
C TYR A 192 -2.95 -9.74 -1.75
N TYR A 193 -3.60 -8.68 -1.28
CA TYR A 193 -2.85 -7.54 -0.72
C TYR A 193 -2.27 -7.79 0.68
N ALA A 194 -3.06 -8.32 1.61
CA ALA A 194 -2.57 -8.70 2.93
C ALA A 194 -1.48 -9.79 2.87
N PRO A 195 -1.59 -10.85 2.04
CA PRO A 195 -0.48 -11.76 1.79
C PRO A 195 0.78 -11.03 1.28
N ASN A 196 0.68 -10.19 0.26
CA ASN A 196 1.87 -9.56 -0.34
C ASN A 196 2.55 -8.55 0.57
N THR A 197 1.78 -7.70 1.26
CA THR A 197 2.34 -6.79 2.26
C THR A 197 3.06 -7.58 3.36
N TYR A 198 2.48 -8.70 3.83
CA TYR A 198 3.11 -9.55 4.84
C TYR A 198 4.37 -10.25 4.32
N LYS A 199 4.38 -10.71 3.06
CA LYS A 199 5.59 -11.23 2.39
C LYS A 199 6.71 -10.21 2.43
N GLU A 200 6.47 -8.96 2.02
CA GLU A 200 7.49 -7.91 2.01
C GLU A 200 8.03 -7.62 3.42
N LEU A 201 7.17 -7.62 4.44
CA LEU A 201 7.62 -7.51 5.83
C LEU A 201 8.55 -8.66 6.24
N LYS A 202 8.22 -9.90 5.88
CA LYS A 202 9.04 -11.09 6.19
C LYS A 202 10.38 -11.01 5.47
N LEU A 203 10.38 -10.65 4.19
CA LEU A 203 11.61 -10.46 3.41
C LEU A 203 12.46 -9.32 3.97
N ALA A 204 11.87 -8.20 4.35
CA ALA A 204 12.59 -7.10 5.01
C ALA A 204 13.20 -7.53 6.35
N LYS A 205 12.49 -8.34 7.14
CA LYS A 205 13.00 -8.92 8.38
C LYS A 205 14.19 -9.85 8.12
N MET A 206 14.08 -10.77 7.16
CA MET A 206 15.17 -11.67 6.76
C MET A 206 16.41 -10.89 6.32
N ARG A 207 16.25 -9.87 5.46
CA ARG A 207 17.35 -9.00 5.01
C ARG A 207 18.06 -8.30 6.18
N ARG A 208 17.29 -7.78 7.14
CA ARG A 208 17.82 -7.12 8.33
C ARG A 208 18.58 -8.08 9.25
N GLU A 209 18.14 -9.34 9.32
CA GLU A 209 18.73 -10.39 10.14
C GLU A 209 19.87 -11.14 9.41
N GLY A 210 20.16 -10.80 8.15
CA GLY A 210 21.16 -11.48 7.33
C GLY A 210 20.77 -12.91 6.93
N ILE A 211 19.49 -13.26 7.04
CA ILE A 211 18.96 -14.57 6.67
C ILE A 211 18.78 -14.59 5.14
N PRO A 212 19.37 -15.58 4.42
CA PRO A 212 19.18 -15.69 2.99
C PRO A 212 17.70 -15.99 2.66
N ILE A 213 17.26 -15.50 1.50
CA ILE A 213 15.90 -15.76 1.00
C ILE A 213 15.76 -17.27 0.75
N PRO A 214 14.66 -17.90 1.18
CA PRO A 214 14.43 -19.33 0.96
C PRO A 214 14.57 -19.73 -0.51
N GLU A 215 15.14 -20.90 -0.75
CA GLU A 215 15.35 -21.42 -2.11
C GLU A 215 14.02 -21.53 -2.87
N GLY A 216 14.00 -21.05 -4.12
CA GLY A 216 12.80 -21.07 -4.97
C GLY A 216 11.80 -19.94 -4.71
N VAL A 217 12.07 -19.02 -3.78
CA VAL A 217 11.28 -17.79 -3.60
C VAL A 217 11.88 -16.68 -4.45
N ASN A 218 11.12 -16.20 -5.43
CA ASN A 218 11.40 -14.93 -6.08
C ASN A 218 10.71 -13.78 -5.32
N PRO A 219 11.44 -12.80 -4.77
CA PRO A 219 10.85 -11.67 -4.06
C PRO A 219 9.83 -10.87 -4.86
N ALA A 220 10.00 -10.79 -6.18
CA ALA A 220 9.11 -10.04 -7.06
C ALA A 220 7.76 -10.74 -7.29
N ASP A 221 7.67 -12.06 -7.05
CA ASP A 221 6.45 -12.81 -7.33
C ASP A 221 5.34 -12.47 -6.33
N ALA A 222 4.12 -12.28 -6.83
CA ALA A 222 2.96 -12.10 -5.99
C ALA A 222 2.59 -13.41 -5.27
N VAL A 223 2.27 -13.31 -3.98
CA VAL A 223 1.66 -14.39 -3.20
C VAL A 223 0.14 -14.24 -3.25
N THR A 224 -0.53 -15.30 -3.66
CA THR A 224 -2.00 -15.41 -3.63
C THR A 224 -2.43 -16.62 -2.81
N PHE A 225 -3.74 -16.78 -2.59
CA PHE A 225 -4.22 -17.97 -1.88
C PHE A 225 -3.85 -19.29 -2.58
N LYS A 226 -3.72 -19.29 -3.91
CA LYS A 226 -3.27 -20.46 -4.68
C LYS A 226 -1.91 -20.97 -4.21
N ASN A 227 -1.01 -20.09 -3.80
CA ASN A 227 0.33 -20.46 -3.37
C ASN A 227 0.30 -21.34 -2.11
N PHE A 228 -0.62 -21.08 -1.15
CA PHE A 228 -0.74 -21.89 0.08
C PHE A 228 -1.23 -23.32 -0.18
N PHE A 229 -1.99 -23.54 -1.25
CA PHE A 229 -2.48 -24.86 -1.64
C PHE A 229 -1.59 -25.54 -2.69
N SER A 230 -0.50 -24.88 -3.10
CA SER A 230 0.49 -25.46 -4.00
C SER A 230 1.52 -26.27 -3.22
N SER A 231 2.12 -27.28 -3.86
CA SER A 231 3.21 -28.07 -3.27
C SER A 231 4.46 -27.24 -2.94
N LYS A 232 4.61 -26.05 -3.53
CA LYS A 232 5.71 -25.11 -3.27
C LYS A 232 5.46 -24.21 -2.04
N GLY A 233 4.21 -24.05 -1.60
CA GLY A 233 3.85 -23.07 -0.58
C GLY A 233 4.17 -21.62 -1.00
N THR A 234 4.35 -20.73 -0.02
CA THR A 234 4.81 -19.35 -0.24
C THR A 234 6.32 -19.18 -0.04
N GLY A 235 6.97 -20.17 0.61
CA GLY A 235 8.37 -20.13 1.06
C GLY A 235 8.67 -19.14 2.20
N CYS A 236 7.85 -18.11 2.43
CA CYS A 236 8.13 -17.06 3.42
C CYS A 236 7.37 -17.22 4.75
N TYR A 237 6.14 -17.78 4.71
CA TYR A 237 5.27 -17.96 5.88
C TYR A 237 4.10 -18.92 5.57
N SER A 238 3.55 -19.56 6.60
CA SER A 238 2.42 -20.50 6.43
C SER A 238 1.07 -19.78 6.33
N PHE A 239 0.04 -20.47 5.83
CA PHE A 239 -1.34 -19.95 5.88
C PHE A 239 -1.78 -19.68 7.32
N TRP A 240 -1.44 -20.58 8.25
CA TRP A 240 -1.78 -20.40 9.67
C TRP A 240 -1.10 -19.20 10.29
N GLU A 241 0.15 -18.90 9.91
CA GLU A 241 0.84 -17.69 10.36
C GLU A 241 0.18 -16.43 9.79
N LEU A 242 -0.14 -16.40 8.50
CA LEU A 242 -0.89 -15.28 7.92
C LEU A 242 -2.22 -15.09 8.63
N PHE A 243 -2.94 -16.20 8.87
CA PHE A 243 -4.21 -16.16 9.55
C PHE A 243 -4.08 -15.72 11.01
N SER A 244 -3.07 -16.16 11.76
CA SER A 244 -2.94 -15.79 13.18
C SER A 244 -2.37 -14.39 13.40
N VAL A 245 -1.53 -13.89 12.49
CA VAL A 245 -0.82 -12.61 12.63
C VAL A 245 -1.51 -11.47 11.88
N ALA A 246 -1.97 -11.72 10.64
CA ALA A 246 -2.53 -10.66 9.80
C ALA A 246 -4.07 -10.62 9.82
N PHE A 247 -4.73 -11.77 9.68
CA PHE A 247 -6.20 -11.84 9.62
C PHE A 247 -6.89 -12.13 10.95
N GLY A 248 -6.14 -12.68 11.91
CA GLY A 248 -6.65 -13.21 13.16
C GLY A 248 -7.21 -12.12 14.04
N PRO A 249 -7.71 -12.47 15.24
CA PRO A 249 -8.08 -11.44 16.20
C PRO A 249 -6.86 -10.54 16.34
N TYR A 250 -7.09 -9.24 16.19
CA TYR A 250 -6.14 -8.14 16.17
C TYR A 250 -5.26 -8.05 17.47
N LEU A 251 -4.80 -9.19 18.02
CA LEU A 251 -4.18 -9.50 19.31
C LEU A 251 -2.65 -9.57 19.21
#